data_AF-A0A1F4BBY7-F1
#
_entry.id   AF-A0A1F4BBY7-F1
#
_cell.length_a   1.000
_cell.length_b   1.000
_cell.length_c   1.000
_cell.angle_alpha   90.00
_cell.angle_beta   90.00
_cell.angle_gamma   90.00
#
_symmetry.space_group_name_H-M   'P 1'
#
loop_
_entity.id
_entity.type
_entity.pdbx_description
1 polymer ?
#
loop_
_entity_poly.entity_id
_entity_poly.type
_entity_poly.pdbx_seq_one_letter_code
_entity_poly.pdbx_strand_id
1 'polypeptide(L)' 'MSWSQVYEDRGLKWEKIDNPPVQLQVGESVYSIRITQARRALVTRRGDFMSFLTLPVDHDATYTGR' A
#
# COMPACT_ATOMS: atom_id res chain seq x y z
N MET A 1 12.74 -10.51 7.35
CA MET A 1 12.83 -9.10 6.91
C MET A 1 12.41 -8.23 8.07
N SER A 2 13.22 -7.24 8.46
CA SER A 2 12.90 -6.32 9.57
C SER A 2 12.19 -5.07 9.06
N TRP A 3 11.51 -4.35 9.97
CA TRP A 3 10.87 -3.08 9.61
C TRP A 3 11.86 -2.00 9.17
N SER A 4 13.04 -1.96 9.77
CA SER A 4 14.10 -1.05 9.33
C SER A 4 14.47 -1.29 7.87
N GLN A 5 14.59 -2.57 7.46
CA GLN A 5 14.84 -2.92 6.05
C GLN A 5 13.70 -2.47 5.14
N VAL A 6 12.44 -2.62 5.57
CA VAL A 6 11.27 -2.16 4.80
C VAL A 6 11.27 -0.65 4.61
N TYR A 7 11.58 0.12 5.67
CA TYR A 7 11.56 1.58 5.63
C TYR A 7 12.74 2.18 4.86
N GLU A 8 13.90 1.53 4.90
CA GLU A 8 15.11 1.97 4.20
C GLU A 8 15.12 1.57 2.71
N ASP A 9 14.23 0.66 2.29
CA ASP A 9 14.14 0.22 0.91
C ASP A 9 13.68 1.36 -0.02
N ARG A 10 14.61 1.82 -0.87
CA ARG A 10 14.39 2.92 -1.82
C ARG A 10 13.45 2.54 -2.97
N GLY A 11 13.32 1.26 -3.27
CA GLY A 11 12.46 0.72 -4.32
C GLY A 11 11.00 0.68 -3.90
N LEU A 12 10.75 0.33 -2.63
CA LEU A 12 9.42 0.24 -2.04
C LEU A 12 8.72 1.60 -1.94
N LYS A 13 9.47 2.70 -1.87
CA LYS A 13 8.92 4.07 -1.81
C LYS A 13 7.84 4.19 -0.72
N TRP A 14 8.24 3.82 0.49
CA TRP A 14 7.40 3.84 1.69
C TRP A 14 7.03 5.28 2.06
N GLU A 15 5.76 5.65 1.86
CA GLU A 15 5.27 7.02 2.06
C GLU A 15 4.05 7.00 2.96
N LYS A 16 4.02 7.83 4.02
CA LYS A 16 2.84 7.97 4.87
C LYS A 16 1.76 8.77 4.12
N ILE A 17 0.50 8.33 4.24
CA ILE A 17 -0.66 9.02 3.67
C ILE A 17 -1.47 9.62 4.81
N ASP A 18 -1.58 10.95 4.85
CA ASP A 18 -2.27 11.66 5.94
C ASP A 18 -3.80 11.59 5.81
N ASN A 19 -4.32 11.60 4.58
CA ASN A 19 -5.77 11.53 4.28
C ASN A 19 -6.08 10.34 3.36
N PRO A 20 -6.02 9.11 3.87
CA PRO A 20 -6.23 7.93 3.04
C PRO A 20 -7.72 7.73 2.70
N PRO A 21 -8.05 7.18 1.52
CA PRO A 21 -9.43 6.92 1.09
C PRO A 21 -10.05 5.67 1.77
N VAL A 22 -9.62 5.33 2.98
CA VAL A 22 -10.08 4.18 3.76
C VAL A 22 -10.29 4.58 5.21
N GLN A 23 -11.30 4.00 5.86
CA GLN A 23 -11.51 4.22 7.30
C GLN A 23 -10.43 3.52 8.11
N LEU A 24 -9.86 4.24 9.08
CA LEU A 24 -8.82 3.74 9.97
C LEU A 24 -9.35 3.53 11.37
N GLN A 25 -8.80 2.50 12.03
CA GLN A 25 -8.95 2.40 13.47
C GLN A 25 -8.05 3.43 14.17
N VAL A 26 -8.43 3.80 15.38
CA VAL A 26 -7.67 4.76 16.20
C VAL A 26 -6.24 4.25 16.38
N GLY A 27 -5.27 5.09 16.02
CA GLY A 27 -3.84 4.78 16.14
C GLY A 27 -3.23 4.07 14.92
N GLU A 28 -4.02 3.72 13.90
CA GLU A 28 -3.47 3.20 12.65
C GLU A 28 -2.92 4.32 11.76
N SER A 29 -1.92 3.98 10.95
CA SER A 29 -1.39 4.84 9.89
C SER A 29 -1.42 4.08 8.58
N VAL A 30 -1.79 4.78 7.50
CA VAL A 30 -1.73 4.23 6.14
C VAL A 30 -0.47 4.69 5.47
N TYR A 31 0.10 3.79 4.70
CA TYR A 31 1.26 4.04 3.88
C TYR A 31 0.96 3.61 2.45
N SER A 32 1.55 4.30 1.50
CA SER A 32 1.64 3.85 0.13
C SER A 32 2.98 3.20 -0.13
N ILE A 33 2.97 2.06 -0.81
CA ILE A 33 4.17 1.35 -1.26
C ILE A 33 4.09 1.04 -2.75
N ARG A 34 5.24 0.97 -3.40
CA ARG A 34 5.40 0.55 -4.78
C ARG A 34 5.51 -0.97 -4.85
N ILE A 35 4.61 -1.61 -5.59
CA ILE A 35 4.65 -3.07 -5.84
C ILE A 35 5.28 -3.34 -7.21
N THR A 36 4.96 -2.52 -8.19
CA THR A 36 5.59 -2.51 -9.52
C THR A 36 5.84 -1.06 -9.93
N GLN A 37 6.56 -0.81 -11.03
CA GLN A 37 6.78 0.56 -11.51
C GLN A 37 5.47 1.32 -11.79
N ALA A 38 4.43 0.61 -12.24
CA ALA A 38 3.13 1.18 -12.58
C ALA A 38 2.11 1.15 -11.43
N ARG A 39 2.36 0.40 -10.34
CA ARG A 39 1.34 0.14 -9.31
C ARG A 39 1.81 0.42 -7.90
N ARG A 40 0.91 1.04 -7.14
CA ARG A 40 1.05 1.27 -5.70
C ARG A 40 -0.05 0.54 -4.93
N ALA A 41 0.26 0.15 -3.71
CA ALA A 41 -0.69 -0.39 -2.75
C ALA A 41 -0.83 0.57 -1.57
N LEU A 42 -1.99 0.52 -0.91
CA LEU A 42 -2.15 1.08 0.43
C LEU A 42 -1.99 -0.04 1.46
N VAL A 43 -1.16 0.20 2.47
CA VAL A 43 -0.84 -0.77 3.51
C VAL A 43 -0.92 -0.11 4.89
N THR A 44 -1.17 -0.92 5.91
CA THR A 44 -0.98 -0.56 7.32
C THR A 44 -0.02 -1.54 7.98
N ARG A 45 0.75 -1.05 8.95
CA ARG A 45 1.57 -1.91 9.81
C ARG A 45 0.77 -2.28 11.05
N ARG A 46 0.61 -3.59 11.29
CA ARG A 46 0.00 -4.15 12.50
C ARG A 46 1.00 -5.06 13.20
N GLY A 47 1.77 -4.49 14.13
CA GLY A 47 2.86 -5.18 14.81
C GLY A 47 3.93 -5.63 13.83
N ASP A 48 4.04 -6.94 13.63
CA ASP A 48 4.99 -7.59 12.71
C ASP A 48 4.43 -7.85 11.31
N PHE A 49 3.15 -7.53 11.10
CA PHE A 49 2.48 -7.75 9.83
C PHE A 49 2.30 -6.47 9.03
N MET A 50 2.43 -6.60 7.71
CA MET A 50 1.99 -5.61 6.74
C MET A 50 0.65 -6.07 6.18
N SER A 51 -0.42 -5.33 6.49
CA SER A 51 -1.75 -5.61 5.97
C SER A 51 -2.02 -4.74 4.75
N PHE A 52 -2.32 -5.38 3.62
CA PHE A 52 -2.72 -4.70 2.40
C PHE A 52 -4.19 -4.28 2.52
N LEU A 53 -4.45 -2.99 2.37
CA LEU A 53 -5.78 -2.40 2.46
C LEU A 53 -6.43 -2.25 1.10
N THR A 54 -5.65 -1.84 0.10
CA THR A 54 -6.15 -1.63 -1.25
C THR A 54 -5.06 -1.90 -2.26
N LEU A 55 -5.39 -2.73 -3.24
CA LEU A 55 -4.67 -2.87 -4.49
C LEU A 55 -5.62 -2.34 -5.57
N PRO A 56 -5.39 -1.13 -6.12
CA PRO A 56 -6.19 -0.67 -7.24
C PRO A 56 -6.14 -1.73 -8.34
N VAL A 57 -7.29 -2.33 -8.65
CA VAL A 57 -7.41 -3.22 -9.80
C VAL A 57 -7.33 -2.30 -11.01
N ASP A 58 -6.33 -2.54 -11.83
CA ASP A 58 -6.17 -1.84 -13.10
C ASP A 58 -7.42 -2.12 -13.95
N HIS A 59 -8.20 -1.07 -14.22
CA HIS A 59 -9.50 -1.19 -14.89
C HIS A 59 -9.37 -1.39 -16.42
N ASP A 60 -8.16 -1.43 -16.98
CA ASP A 60 -7.95 -1.45 -18.44
C ASP A 60 -8.12 -2.82 -19.12
N ALA A 61 -8.62 -3.85 -18.42
CA ALA A 61 -8.91 -5.16 -19.05
C ALA A 61 -10.22 -5.83 -18.65
N THR A 62 -11.06 -5.25 -17.78
CA THR A 62 -12.24 -5.98 -17.27
C THR A 62 -13.50 -5.83 -18.14
N TYR A 63 -13.50 -4.97 -19.17
CA TYR A 63 -14.64 -4.82 -20.08
C TYR A 63 -14.30 -4.74 -21.58
N THR A 64 -13.17 -5.28 -22.04
CA THR A 64 -13.02 -5.64 -23.46
C THR A 64 -13.44 -7.09 -23.64
N GLY A 65 -14.74 -7.30 -23.47
CA GLY A 65 -15.37 -8.63 -23.46
C GLY A 65 -16.82 -8.59 -23.89
N ARG A 66 -17.18 -7.76 -24.88
CA ARG A 66 -18.22 -8.08 -25.88
C ARG A 66 -18.17 -7.15 -27.08
#